data_AF-A0A8T0D1J6-F1
#
_entry.id   AF-A0A8T0D1J6-F1
#
_cell.length_a   1.000
_cell.length_b   1.000
_cell.length_c   1.000
_cell.angle_alpha   90.00
_cell.angle_beta   90.00
_cell.angle_gamma   90.00
#
_symmetry.space_group_name_H-M   'P 1'
#
loop_
_entity.id
_entity.type
_entity.pdbx_description
1 polymer ?
#
loop_
_entity_poly.entity_id
_entity_poly.type
_entity_poly.pdbx_seq_one_letter_code
_entity_poly.pdbx_strand_id
1 'polypeptide(L)'
;MQKQYRVLLDAVRQFSVNLTKTVHSQRQLAGQLASLGQQQPELTEEFAYNAEIQRSSVLNAELLLSALETVYQGLSTLVHHTFEDTMLTIKQMNSARIEFDAYRKEAQALKAVSKSPNQNDPSHNRRAEEAAARFSVCEENFSRLKSAVDAKLRLLHENRVRVMQHNLLLLHHATSAYFSGDERKLEQTLKQFSVKTISPYNLPIPRSNNAVSRCNTVNRSQTSYEPHPPVPYTNEQSPQSGTINDPHPGIANGHQLDAQ
;
A
#
# COMPACT_ATOMS: atom_id res chain seq x y z
N MET A 1 -5.82 10.13 -9.08
CA MET A 1 -6.31 8.98 -8.27
C MET A 1 -5.55 7.69 -8.56
N GLN A 2 -5.64 7.08 -9.76
CA GLN A 2 -4.91 5.83 -10.08
C GLN A 2 -3.40 5.88 -9.75
N LYS A 3 -2.73 7.01 -10.06
CA LYS A 3 -1.31 7.23 -9.70
C LYS A 3 -1.03 7.07 -8.21
N GLN A 4 -1.91 7.54 -7.32
CA GLN A 4 -1.73 7.41 -5.86
C GLN A 4 -1.88 5.95 -5.41
N TYR A 5 -2.85 5.22 -5.98
CA TYR A 5 -3.00 3.78 -5.71
C TYR A 5 -1.82 2.97 -6.22
N ARG A 6 -1.21 3.37 -7.34
CA ARG A 6 0.04 2.75 -7.82
C ARG A 6 1.20 2.98 -6.85
N VAL A 7 1.37 4.21 -6.34
CA VAL A 7 2.39 4.49 -5.32
C VAL A 7 2.18 3.63 -4.07
N LEU A 8 0.93 3.46 -3.61
CA LEU A 8 0.60 2.57 -2.50
C LEU A 8 0.94 1.10 -2.83
N LEU A 9 0.57 0.62 -4.02
CA LEU A 9 0.88 -0.74 -4.49
C LEU A 9 2.40 -0.99 -4.46
N ASP A 10 3.18 -0.03 -4.97
CA ASP A 10 4.65 -0.09 -4.99
C ASP A 10 5.21 -0.10 -3.57
N ALA A 11 4.66 0.69 -2.65
CA ALA A 11 5.06 0.71 -1.24
C ALA A 11 4.77 -0.62 -0.53
N VAL A 12 3.59 -1.22 -0.75
CA VAL A 12 3.26 -2.56 -0.21
C VAL A 12 4.23 -3.61 -0.74
N ARG A 13 4.51 -3.59 -2.04
CA ARG A 13 5.48 -4.51 -2.66
C ARG A 13 6.88 -4.35 -2.07
N GLN A 14 7.34 -3.12 -1.92
CA GLN A 14 8.64 -2.83 -1.33
C GLN A 14 8.72 -3.29 0.13
N PHE A 15 7.64 -3.12 0.90
CA PHE A 15 7.55 -3.62 2.26
C PHE A 15 7.65 -5.13 2.31
N SER A 16 6.89 -5.86 1.48
CA SER A 16 6.99 -7.32 1.39
C SER A 16 8.41 -7.79 1.04
N VAL A 17 9.06 -7.16 0.06
CA VAL A 17 10.45 -7.48 -0.32
C VAL A 17 11.42 -7.29 0.84
N ASN A 18 11.28 -6.20 1.59
CA ASN A 18 12.14 -5.92 2.75
C ASN A 18 11.88 -6.88 3.91
N LEU A 19 10.62 -7.24 4.15
CA LEU A 19 10.25 -8.20 5.18
C LEU A 19 10.79 -9.60 4.83
N THR A 20 10.71 -10.04 3.57
CA THR A 20 11.33 -11.31 3.13
C THR A 20 12.83 -11.35 3.38
N LYS A 21 13.55 -10.25 3.13
CA LYS A 21 14.98 -10.15 3.45
C LYS A 21 15.22 -10.25 4.96
N THR A 22 14.38 -9.59 5.76
CA THR A 22 14.44 -9.64 7.23
C THR A 22 14.25 -11.07 7.73
N VAL A 23 13.22 -11.78 7.25
CA VAL A 23 12.96 -13.19 7.57
C VAL A 23 14.16 -14.07 7.25
N HIS A 24 14.81 -13.86 6.10
CA HIS A 24 16.02 -14.60 5.74
C HIS A 24 17.15 -14.36 6.74
N SER A 25 17.42 -13.10 7.12
CA SER A 25 18.42 -12.76 8.13
C SER A 25 18.08 -13.33 9.51
N GLN A 26 16.81 -13.32 9.93
CA GLN A 26 16.37 -13.92 11.20
C GLN A 26 16.63 -15.43 11.24
N ARG A 27 16.37 -16.15 10.13
CA ARG A 27 16.69 -17.59 10.04
C ARG A 27 18.18 -17.86 10.17
N GLN A 28 19.02 -17.06 9.51
CA GLN A 28 20.48 -17.18 9.63
C GLN A 28 20.93 -16.91 11.07
N LEU A 29 20.42 -15.83 11.69
CA LEU A 29 20.73 -15.47 13.07
C LEU A 29 20.32 -16.58 14.04
N ALA A 30 19.12 -17.13 13.91
CA ALA A 30 18.66 -18.27 14.71
C ALA A 30 19.58 -19.49 14.60
N GLY A 31 20.08 -19.77 13.38
CA GLY A 31 21.03 -20.85 13.12
C GLY A 31 22.38 -20.62 13.81
N GLN A 32 22.91 -19.39 13.74
CA GLN A 32 24.18 -19.03 14.40
C GLN A 32 24.06 -19.11 15.92
N LEU A 33 22.97 -18.59 16.49
CA LEU A 33 22.69 -18.67 17.94
C LEU A 33 22.63 -20.12 18.42
N ALA A 34 21.91 -20.98 17.70
CA ALA A 34 21.83 -22.40 18.03
C ALA A 34 23.20 -23.11 17.94
N SER A 35 24.02 -22.77 16.93
CA SER A 35 25.35 -23.35 16.76
C SER A 35 26.31 -22.93 17.87
N LEU A 36 26.31 -21.66 18.28
CA LEU A 36 27.17 -21.17 19.36
C LEU A 36 26.73 -21.73 20.71
N GLY A 37 25.42 -21.86 20.96
CA GLY A 37 24.90 -22.49 22.17
C GLY A 37 25.37 -23.93 22.36
N GLN A 38 25.56 -24.68 21.28
CA GLN A 38 26.12 -26.04 21.36
C GLN A 38 27.62 -26.07 21.70
N GLN A 39 28.35 -24.99 21.41
CA GLN A 39 29.79 -24.88 21.63
C GLN A 39 30.12 -24.28 22.99
N GLN A 40 29.17 -23.60 23.64
CA GLN A 40 29.36 -22.88 24.90
C GLN A 40 28.35 -23.38 25.95
N PRO A 41 28.62 -24.53 26.60
CA PRO A 41 27.72 -25.16 27.56
C PRO A 41 27.23 -24.21 28.66
N GLU A 42 28.11 -23.30 29.10
CA GLU A 42 27.85 -22.31 30.16
C GLU A 42 26.83 -21.23 29.75
N LEU A 43 26.56 -21.06 28.45
CA LEU A 43 25.63 -20.07 27.90
C LEU A 43 24.51 -20.69 27.05
N THR A 44 24.33 -22.02 27.17
CA THR A 44 23.43 -22.79 26.29
C THR A 44 22.00 -22.25 26.34
N GLU A 45 21.51 -21.92 27.53
CA GLU A 45 20.12 -21.47 27.72
C GLU A 45 19.89 -20.10 27.12
N GLU A 46 20.83 -19.17 27.28
CA GLU A 46 20.78 -17.82 26.73
C GLU A 46 20.76 -17.84 25.21
N PHE A 47 21.63 -18.67 24.62
CA PHE A 47 21.64 -18.89 23.17
C PHE A 47 20.35 -19.55 22.68
N ALA A 48 19.84 -20.55 23.40
CA ALA A 48 18.61 -21.25 23.04
C ALA A 48 17.39 -20.32 23.09
N TYR A 49 17.25 -19.51 24.15
CA TYR A 49 16.18 -18.51 24.27
C TYR A 49 16.18 -17.54 23.09
N ASN A 50 17.34 -16.97 22.75
CA ASN A 50 17.46 -16.04 21.63
C ASN A 50 17.18 -16.72 20.28
N ALA A 51 17.66 -17.95 20.08
CA ALA A 51 17.41 -18.69 18.85
C ALA A 51 15.91 -18.96 18.65
N GLU A 52 15.20 -19.31 19.72
CA GLU A 52 13.77 -19.62 19.65
C GLU A 52 12.91 -18.40 19.36
N ILE A 53 13.23 -17.23 19.95
CA ILE A 53 12.56 -15.96 19.62
C ILE A 53 12.71 -15.63 18.14
N GLN A 54 13.90 -15.83 17.55
CA GLN A 54 14.09 -15.60 16.11
C GLN A 54 13.26 -16.57 15.25
N ARG A 55 13.15 -17.85 15.64
CA ARG A 55 12.32 -18.84 14.92
C ARG A 55 10.84 -18.52 15.00
N SER A 56 10.33 -18.19 16.19
CA SER A 56 8.94 -17.78 16.38
C SER A 56 8.63 -16.51 15.59
N SER A 57 9.52 -15.51 15.61
CA SER A 57 9.35 -14.28 14.83
C SER A 57 9.32 -14.54 13.31
N VAL A 58 10.08 -15.52 12.83
CA VAL A 58 10.08 -15.92 11.40
C VAL A 58 8.71 -16.46 11.00
N LEU A 59 8.10 -17.34 11.80
CA LEU A 59 6.77 -17.89 11.53
C LEU A 59 5.70 -16.80 11.45
N ASN A 60 5.70 -15.87 12.41
CA ASN A 60 4.78 -14.73 12.42
C ASN A 60 4.98 -13.82 11.20
N ALA A 61 6.23 -13.62 10.76
CA ALA A 61 6.53 -12.79 9.60
C ALA A 61 6.08 -13.44 8.29
N GLU A 62 6.13 -14.78 8.18
CA GLU A 62 5.61 -15.51 7.02
C GLU A 62 4.08 -15.39 6.87
N LEU A 63 3.36 -15.40 8.00
CA LEU A 63 1.92 -15.12 8.01
C LEU A 63 1.65 -13.68 7.55
N LEU A 64 2.40 -12.70 8.07
CA LEU A 64 2.27 -11.30 7.63
C LEU A 64 2.59 -11.15 6.12
N LEU A 65 3.63 -11.82 5.62
CA LEU A 65 3.97 -11.83 4.19
C LEU A 65 2.81 -12.35 3.33
N SER A 66 2.12 -13.40 3.78
CA SER A 66 0.95 -13.94 3.08
C SER A 66 -0.21 -12.93 3.03
N ALA A 67 -0.43 -12.17 4.12
CA ALA A 67 -1.41 -11.09 4.15
C ALA A 67 -1.03 -9.94 3.22
N LEU A 68 0.24 -9.51 3.23
CA LEU A 68 0.74 -8.45 2.36
C LEU A 68 0.66 -8.82 0.87
N GLU A 69 0.91 -10.08 0.51
CA GLU A 69 0.74 -10.57 -0.85
C GLU A 69 -0.73 -10.50 -1.29
N THR A 70 -1.67 -10.88 -0.41
CA THR A 70 -3.10 -10.76 -0.70
C THR A 70 -3.51 -9.30 -0.92
N VAL A 71 -3.02 -8.39 -0.07
CA VAL A 71 -3.23 -6.94 -0.22
C VAL A 71 -2.66 -6.44 -1.55
N TYR A 72 -1.44 -6.85 -1.89
CA TYR A 72 -0.80 -6.49 -3.15
C TYR A 72 -1.62 -6.96 -4.36
N GLN A 73 -2.11 -8.20 -4.37
CA GLN A 73 -2.92 -8.73 -5.48
C GLN A 73 -4.27 -7.98 -5.62
N GLY A 74 -4.92 -7.67 -4.50
CA GLY A 74 -6.15 -6.88 -4.47
C GLY A 74 -5.94 -5.48 -5.06
N LEU A 75 -4.88 -4.80 -4.65
CA LEU A 75 -4.50 -3.49 -5.18
C LEU A 75 -4.07 -3.56 -6.65
N SER A 76 -3.31 -4.58 -7.04
CA SER A 76 -2.84 -4.78 -8.41
C SER A 76 -4.02 -4.92 -9.37
N THR A 77 -5.02 -5.73 -9.00
CA THR A 77 -6.25 -5.89 -9.79
C THR A 77 -6.98 -4.56 -9.97
N LEU A 78 -7.14 -3.81 -8.88
CA LEU A 78 -7.79 -2.50 -8.92
C LEU A 78 -7.03 -1.52 -9.84
N VAL A 79 -5.70 -1.46 -9.72
CA VAL A 79 -4.83 -0.52 -10.44
C VAL A 79 -4.67 -0.87 -11.93
N HIS A 80 -4.38 -2.14 -12.23
CA HIS A 80 -4.00 -2.59 -13.57
C HIS A 80 -5.18 -3.08 -14.41
N HIS A 81 -6.31 -3.45 -13.79
CA HIS A 81 -7.48 -3.91 -14.53
C HIS A 81 -8.65 -2.95 -14.39
N THR A 82 -9.12 -2.67 -13.17
CA THR A 82 -10.36 -1.88 -12.98
C THR A 82 -10.20 -0.43 -13.40
N PHE A 83 -9.12 0.25 -12.99
CA PHE A 83 -8.85 1.61 -13.45
C PHE A 83 -8.57 1.66 -14.96
N GLU A 84 -7.80 0.72 -15.50
CA GLU A 84 -7.46 0.69 -16.93
C GLU A 84 -8.69 0.48 -17.82
N ASP A 85 -9.62 -0.40 -17.45
CA ASP A 85 -10.87 -0.61 -18.20
C ASP A 85 -11.73 0.66 -18.29
N THR A 86 -11.81 1.43 -17.19
CA THR A 86 -12.51 2.72 -17.19
C THR A 86 -11.76 3.76 -18.03
N MET A 87 -10.43 3.82 -17.89
CA MET A 87 -9.59 4.75 -18.65
C MET A 87 -9.63 4.48 -20.16
N LEU A 88 -9.74 3.22 -20.57
CA LEU A 88 -9.91 2.85 -21.98
C LEU A 88 -11.20 3.44 -22.57
N THR A 89 -12.31 3.32 -21.86
CA THR A 89 -13.59 3.89 -22.32
C THR A 89 -13.57 5.42 -22.33
N ILE A 90 -12.90 6.06 -21.36
CA ILE A 90 -12.68 7.52 -21.39
C ILE A 90 -11.86 7.93 -22.62
N LYS A 91 -10.80 7.19 -22.96
CA LYS A 91 -10.00 7.46 -24.17
C LYS A 91 -10.85 7.32 -25.43
N GLN A 92 -11.67 6.28 -25.54
CA GLN A 92 -12.59 6.08 -26.67
C GLN A 92 -13.60 7.22 -26.79
N MET A 93 -14.20 7.65 -25.67
CA MET A 93 -15.12 8.80 -25.63
C MET A 93 -14.40 10.09 -26.06
N ASN A 94 -13.17 10.31 -25.62
CA ASN A 94 -12.38 11.49 -26.02
C ASN A 94 -12.06 11.50 -27.51
N SER A 95 -11.72 10.34 -28.10
CA SER A 95 -11.55 10.24 -29.56
C SER A 95 -12.86 10.55 -30.30
N ALA A 96 -13.98 9.97 -29.87
CA ALA A 96 -15.29 10.25 -30.45
C ALA A 96 -15.71 11.72 -30.31
N ARG A 97 -15.31 12.40 -29.22
CA ARG A 97 -15.54 13.84 -29.05
C ARG A 97 -14.80 14.66 -30.11
N ILE A 98 -13.54 14.32 -30.40
CA ILE A 98 -12.73 15.02 -31.40
C ILE A 98 -13.37 14.85 -32.79
N GLU A 99 -13.79 13.64 -33.14
CA GLU A 99 -14.52 13.36 -34.38
C GLU A 99 -15.85 14.13 -34.45
N PHE A 100 -16.60 14.15 -33.35
CA PHE A 100 -17.86 14.88 -33.24
C PHE A 100 -17.66 16.37 -33.52
N ASP A 101 -16.66 16.99 -32.89
CA ASP A 101 -16.34 18.40 -33.08
C ASP A 101 -15.88 18.71 -34.51
N ALA A 102 -15.18 17.77 -35.17
CA ALA A 102 -14.77 17.89 -36.56
C ALA A 102 -15.98 17.81 -37.53
N TYR A 103 -16.80 16.76 -37.44
CA TYR A 103 -17.97 16.59 -38.29
C TYR A 103 -19.04 17.66 -38.07
N ARG A 104 -19.19 18.13 -36.82
CA ARG A 104 -20.09 19.25 -36.52
C ARG A 104 -19.69 20.51 -37.30
N LYS A 105 -18.40 20.84 -37.31
CA LYS A 105 -17.89 22.01 -38.04
C LYS A 105 -18.05 21.84 -39.55
N GLU A 106 -17.75 20.67 -40.10
CA GLU A 106 -17.93 20.37 -41.52
C GLU A 106 -19.41 20.51 -41.96
N ALA A 107 -20.33 19.89 -41.22
CA ALA A 107 -21.76 19.98 -41.51
C ALA A 107 -22.29 21.42 -41.39
N GLN A 108 -21.82 22.19 -40.41
CA GLN A 108 -22.17 23.61 -40.26
C GLN A 108 -21.63 24.47 -41.40
N ALA A 109 -20.39 24.22 -41.84
CA ALA A 109 -19.78 24.96 -42.95
C ALA A 109 -20.54 24.74 -44.26
N LEU A 110 -20.84 23.47 -44.61
CA LEU A 110 -21.61 23.13 -45.82
C LEU A 110 -23.03 23.69 -45.74
N LYS A 111 -23.68 23.65 -44.57
CA LYS A 111 -25.01 24.25 -44.37
C LYS A 111 -25.00 25.77 -44.51
N ALA A 112 -23.91 26.44 -44.17
CA ALA A 112 -23.77 27.89 -44.32
C ALA A 112 -23.61 28.29 -45.80
N VAL A 113 -22.89 27.49 -46.61
CA VAL A 113 -22.71 27.73 -48.04
C VAL A 113 -24.04 27.59 -48.81
N SER A 114 -24.90 26.65 -48.43
CA SER A 114 -26.25 26.49 -49.04
C SER A 114 -27.20 27.67 -48.83
N LYS A 115 -26.89 28.63 -47.94
CA LYS A 115 -27.71 29.85 -47.72
C LYS A 115 -27.36 30.99 -48.67
N SER A 116 -26.33 30.85 -49.51
CA SER A 116 -25.99 31.85 -50.51
C SER A 116 -26.97 31.75 -51.69
N PRO A 117 -27.63 32.86 -52.11
CA PRO A 117 -28.76 32.83 -53.06
C PRO A 117 -28.41 32.39 -54.49
N ASN A 118 -27.14 32.06 -54.79
CA ASN A 118 -26.66 31.85 -56.17
C ASN A 118 -26.05 30.46 -56.47
N GLN A 119 -26.18 29.46 -55.58
CA GLN A 119 -25.63 28.12 -55.83
C GLN A 119 -26.54 26.98 -55.36
N ASN A 120 -27.57 26.66 -56.15
CA ASN A 120 -28.25 25.35 -56.11
C ASN A 120 -27.46 24.33 -56.95
N ASP A 121 -26.22 24.03 -56.53
CA ASP A 121 -25.42 22.97 -57.16
C ASP A 121 -25.83 21.60 -56.59
N PRO A 122 -26.36 20.66 -57.40
CA PRO A 122 -26.70 19.30 -56.96
C PRO A 122 -25.53 18.57 -56.28
N SER A 123 -24.29 18.84 -56.71
CA SER A 123 -23.06 18.27 -56.12
C SER A 123 -22.85 18.77 -54.70
N HIS A 124 -23.08 20.06 -54.45
CA HIS A 124 -22.99 20.67 -53.12
C HIS A 124 -24.05 20.10 -52.17
N ASN A 125 -25.29 19.97 -52.65
CA ASN A 125 -26.39 19.45 -51.83
C ASN A 125 -26.14 17.99 -51.41
N ARG A 126 -25.60 17.16 -52.32
CA ARG A 126 -25.20 15.79 -51.99
C ARG A 126 -24.10 15.74 -50.92
N ARG A 127 -23.07 16.59 -51.03
CA ARG A 127 -22.00 16.68 -50.01
C ARG A 127 -22.53 17.13 -48.65
N ALA A 128 -23.47 18.07 -48.63
CA ALA A 128 -24.10 18.53 -47.39
C ALA A 128 -24.92 17.42 -46.72
N GLU A 129 -25.65 16.62 -47.50
CA GLU A 129 -26.40 15.46 -47.00
C GLU A 129 -25.46 14.36 -46.46
N GLU A 130 -24.39 14.03 -47.19
CA GLU A 130 -23.37 13.08 -46.74
C GLU A 130 -22.71 13.53 -45.42
N ALA A 131 -22.37 14.82 -45.30
CA ALA A 131 -21.79 15.38 -44.07
C ALA A 131 -22.78 15.36 -42.90
N ALA A 132 -24.06 15.65 -43.14
CA ALA A 132 -25.11 15.55 -42.12
C ALA A 132 -25.31 14.11 -41.63
N ALA A 133 -25.27 13.12 -42.54
CA ALA A 133 -25.36 11.72 -42.18
C ALA A 133 -24.17 11.26 -41.32
N ARG A 134 -22.94 11.63 -41.68
CA ARG A 134 -21.73 11.34 -40.88
C ARG A 134 -21.79 11.99 -39.50
N PHE A 135 -22.24 13.24 -39.44
CA PHE A 135 -22.41 13.95 -38.17
C PHE A 135 -23.42 13.24 -37.26
N SER A 136 -24.57 12.80 -37.79
CA SER A 136 -25.59 12.06 -37.03
C SER A 136 -25.05 10.77 -36.41
N VAL A 137 -24.33 9.95 -37.20
CA VAL A 137 -23.69 8.71 -36.70
C VAL A 137 -22.66 9.00 -35.61
N CYS A 138 -21.85 10.05 -35.79
CA CYS A 138 -20.86 10.46 -34.81
C CYS A 138 -21.50 10.98 -33.51
N GLU A 139 -22.59 11.74 -33.61
CA GLU A 139 -23.37 12.25 -32.47
C GLU A 139 -23.93 11.11 -31.62
N GLU A 140 -24.53 10.09 -32.26
CA GLU A 140 -25.02 8.91 -31.56
C GLU A 140 -23.89 8.16 -30.86
N ASN A 141 -22.78 7.91 -31.56
CA ASN A 141 -21.63 7.20 -30.98
C ASN A 141 -21.03 7.96 -29.78
N PHE A 142 -20.87 9.28 -29.89
CA PHE A 142 -20.36 10.11 -28.80
C PHE A 142 -21.32 10.12 -27.60
N SER A 143 -22.62 10.25 -27.83
CA SER A 143 -23.65 10.19 -26.78
C SER A 143 -23.66 8.84 -26.05
N ARG A 144 -23.54 7.74 -26.80
CA ARG A 144 -23.44 6.38 -26.25
C ARG A 144 -22.18 6.21 -25.39
N LEU A 145 -21.02 6.67 -25.88
CA LEU A 145 -19.76 6.59 -25.12
C LEU A 145 -19.77 7.45 -23.86
N LYS A 146 -20.41 8.63 -23.89
CA LYS A 146 -20.60 9.46 -22.71
C LYS A 146 -21.39 8.73 -21.63
N SER A 147 -22.51 8.10 -22.02
CA SER A 147 -23.33 7.30 -21.11
C SER A 147 -22.56 6.11 -20.54
N ALA A 148 -21.73 5.45 -21.36
CA ALA A 148 -20.89 4.35 -20.93
C ALA A 148 -19.79 4.78 -19.93
N VAL A 149 -19.17 5.95 -20.14
CA VAL A 149 -18.21 6.54 -19.19
C VAL A 149 -18.88 6.83 -17.86
N ASP A 150 -20.07 7.45 -17.86
CA ASP A 150 -20.81 7.76 -16.63
C ASP A 150 -21.15 6.49 -15.84
N ALA A 151 -21.59 5.43 -16.52
CA ALA A 151 -21.86 4.13 -15.89
C ALA A 151 -20.58 3.50 -15.32
N LYS A 152 -19.49 3.47 -16.09
CA LYS A 152 -18.20 2.90 -15.65
C LYS A 152 -17.60 3.66 -14.47
N LEU A 153 -17.73 4.99 -14.42
CA LEU A 153 -17.24 5.79 -13.29
C LEU A 153 -17.98 5.47 -11.98
N ARG A 154 -19.30 5.21 -12.04
CA ARG A 154 -20.09 4.77 -10.88
C ARG A 154 -19.66 3.38 -10.40
N LEU A 155 -19.55 2.43 -11.32
CA LEU A 155 -19.11 1.06 -11.02
C LEU A 155 -17.67 1.04 -10.47
N LEU A 156 -16.77 1.83 -11.04
CA LEU A 156 -15.41 2.00 -10.56
C LEU A 156 -15.40 2.54 -9.14
N HIS A 157 -16.24 3.54 -8.83
CA HIS A 157 -16.31 4.10 -7.49
C HIS A 157 -16.73 3.04 -6.46
N GLU A 158 -17.83 2.32 -6.73
CA GLU A 158 -18.34 1.26 -5.85
C GLU A 158 -17.32 0.14 -5.66
N ASN A 159 -16.74 -0.36 -6.76
CA ASN A 159 -15.75 -1.42 -6.72
C ASN A 159 -14.49 -0.97 -5.94
N ARG A 160 -13.98 0.23 -6.23
CA ARG A 160 -12.82 0.81 -5.53
C ARG A 160 -13.07 0.89 -4.04
N VAL A 161 -14.21 1.42 -3.60
CA VAL A 161 -14.51 1.54 -2.17
C VAL A 161 -14.54 0.15 -1.51
N ARG A 162 -15.23 -0.82 -2.12
CA ARG A 162 -15.32 -2.19 -1.59
C ARG A 162 -13.97 -2.88 -1.51
N VAL A 163 -13.18 -2.84 -2.59
CA VAL A 163 -11.85 -3.46 -2.64
C VAL A 163 -10.92 -2.80 -1.61
N MET A 164 -10.94 -1.48 -1.52
CA MET A 164 -10.08 -0.76 -0.58
C MET A 164 -10.47 -1.00 0.88
N GLN A 165 -11.75 -1.00 1.22
CA GLN A 165 -12.20 -1.34 2.57
C GLN A 165 -11.69 -2.72 3.00
N HIS A 166 -11.86 -3.72 2.14
CA HIS A 166 -11.38 -5.08 2.42
C HIS A 166 -9.85 -5.14 2.61
N ASN A 167 -9.08 -4.59 1.65
CA ASN A 167 -7.62 -4.68 1.69
C ASN A 167 -6.98 -3.82 2.79
N LEU A 168 -7.57 -2.66 3.12
CA LEU A 168 -7.08 -1.81 4.22
C LEU A 168 -7.36 -2.44 5.58
N LEU A 169 -8.52 -3.07 5.77
CA LEU A 169 -8.83 -3.80 7.00
C LEU A 169 -7.92 -5.00 7.19
N LEU A 170 -7.68 -5.79 6.13
CA LEU A 170 -6.71 -6.90 6.18
C LEU A 170 -5.33 -6.40 6.59
N LEU A 171 -4.85 -5.35 5.92
CA LEU A 171 -3.54 -4.78 6.22
C LEU A 171 -3.45 -4.33 7.68
N HIS A 172 -4.46 -3.62 8.18
CA HIS A 172 -4.48 -3.12 9.55
C HIS A 172 -4.51 -4.25 10.58
N HIS A 173 -5.38 -5.24 10.43
CA HIS A 173 -5.48 -6.35 11.38
C HIS A 173 -4.21 -7.21 11.39
N ALA A 174 -3.68 -7.54 10.22
CA ALA A 174 -2.48 -8.37 10.09
C ALA A 174 -1.25 -7.64 10.67
N THR A 175 -1.06 -6.36 10.34
CA THR A 175 0.06 -5.57 10.88
C THR A 175 -0.04 -5.40 12.39
N SER A 176 -1.23 -5.08 12.90
CA SER A 176 -1.44 -4.91 14.35
C SER A 176 -1.17 -6.20 15.11
N ALA A 177 -1.66 -7.34 14.62
CA ALA A 177 -1.43 -8.65 15.26
C ALA A 177 0.04 -9.08 15.21
N TYR A 178 0.73 -8.82 14.09
CA TYR A 178 2.16 -9.11 13.95
C TYR A 178 3.00 -8.31 14.95
N PHE A 179 2.80 -6.99 15.02
CA PHE A 179 3.60 -6.14 15.92
C PHE A 179 3.23 -6.29 17.40
N SER A 180 2.02 -6.75 17.72
CA SER A 180 1.66 -7.11 19.09
C SER A 180 2.14 -8.52 19.50
N GLY A 181 2.74 -9.29 18.58
CA GLY A 181 3.16 -10.66 18.83
C GLY A 181 2.01 -11.64 19.04
N ASP A 182 0.79 -11.29 18.60
CA ASP A 182 -0.40 -12.12 18.79
C ASP A 182 -0.59 -13.05 17.58
N GLU A 183 0.13 -14.18 17.61
CA GLU A 183 0.11 -15.21 16.56
C GLU A 183 -1.31 -15.72 16.28
N ARG A 184 -2.11 -15.95 17.34
CA ARG A 184 -3.48 -16.47 17.20
C ARG A 184 -4.38 -15.49 16.47
N LYS A 185 -4.30 -14.21 16.84
CA LYS A 185 -5.04 -13.14 16.15
C LYS A 185 -4.57 -12.97 14.71
N LEU A 186 -3.28 -13.14 14.44
CA LEU A 186 -2.74 -13.09 13.09
C LEU A 186 -3.30 -14.24 12.23
N GLU A 187 -3.24 -15.48 12.71
CA GLU A 187 -3.84 -16.62 12.02
C GLU A 187 -5.34 -16.47 11.79
N GLN A 188 -6.06 -16.00 12.81
CA GLN A 188 -7.51 -15.76 12.72
C GLN A 188 -7.81 -14.71 11.66
N THR A 189 -7.00 -13.65 11.60
CA THR A 189 -7.11 -12.62 10.55
C THR A 189 -6.93 -13.24 9.17
N LEU A 190 -5.89 -14.06 8.96
CA LEU A 190 -5.68 -14.71 7.67
C LEU A 190 -6.85 -15.62 7.28
N LYS A 191 -7.41 -16.39 8.23
CA LYS A 191 -8.58 -17.23 8.02
C LYS A 191 -9.82 -16.40 7.65
N GLN A 192 -10.10 -15.32 8.40
CA GLN A 192 -11.25 -14.44 8.17
C GLN A 192 -11.21 -13.80 6.77
N PHE A 193 -10.01 -13.45 6.29
CA PHE A 193 -9.83 -12.83 4.97
C PHE A 193 -9.52 -13.84 3.86
N SER A 194 -9.65 -15.14 4.11
CA SER A 194 -9.38 -16.23 3.14
C SER A 194 -7.97 -16.15 2.51
N VAL A 195 -6.98 -15.70 3.28
CA VAL A 195 -5.58 -15.58 2.84
C VAL A 195 -4.98 -16.98 2.69
N LYS A 196 -4.37 -17.26 1.53
CA LYS A 196 -3.60 -18.48 1.32
C LYS A 196 -2.21 -18.31 1.92
N THR A 197 -1.85 -19.14 2.90
CA THR A 197 -0.51 -19.12 3.50
C THR A 197 0.52 -19.62 2.50
N ILE A 198 1.58 -18.83 2.28
CA ILE A 198 2.72 -19.23 1.45
C ILE A 198 3.58 -20.19 2.30
N SER A 199 3.90 -21.36 1.76
CA SER A 199 4.74 -22.34 2.46
C SER A 199 6.12 -21.75 2.81
N PRO A 200 6.66 -21.99 4.02
CA PRO A 200 7.93 -21.44 4.53
C PRO A 200 9.13 -21.63 3.59
N TYR A 201 9.08 -22.66 2.73
CA TYR A 201 10.15 -23.09 1.84
C TYR A 201 10.10 -22.47 0.44
N ASN A 202 9.02 -21.79 0.06
CA ASN A 202 8.81 -21.28 -1.30
C ASN A 202 8.95 -19.77 -1.44
N LEU A 203 9.50 -19.06 -0.45
CA LEU A 203 9.79 -17.63 -0.58
C LEU A 203 10.88 -17.44 -1.65
N PRO A 204 10.60 -16.74 -2.78
CA PRO A 204 11.62 -16.48 -3.78
C PRO A 204 12.72 -15.62 -3.16
N ILE A 205 13.94 -16.16 -3.13
CA ILE A 205 15.13 -15.39 -2.76
C ILE A 205 15.28 -14.30 -3.83
N PRO A 206 15.24 -13.00 -3.46
CA PRO A 206 15.54 -11.96 -4.43
C PRO A 206 17.00 -12.12 -4.87
N ARG A 207 17.23 -12.48 -6.13
CA ARG A 207 18.58 -12.41 -6.73
C ARG A 207 19.05 -10.96 -6.63
N SER A 208 20.17 -10.74 -5.94
CA SER A 208 20.87 -9.46 -5.91
C SER A 208 21.26 -9.10 -7.34
N ASN A 209 20.56 -8.14 -7.95
CA ASN A 209 21.10 -7.45 -9.11
C ASN A 209 22.12 -6.44 -8.58
N ASN A 210 23.40 -6.84 -8.61
CA ASN A 210 24.54 -5.95 -8.42
C ASN A 210 24.56 -4.90 -9.54
N ALA A 211 23.87 -3.79 -9.32
CA ALA A 211 24.18 -2.52 -9.97
C ALA A 211 24.69 -1.59 -8.87
N VAL A 212 25.97 -1.79 -8.50
CA VAL A 212 26.76 -0.84 -7.72
C VAL A 212 26.82 0.46 -8.53
N SER A 213 25.94 1.41 -8.22
CA SER A 213 26.11 2.78 -8.66
C SER A 213 27.22 3.40 -7.83
N ARG A 214 28.27 3.79 -8.54
CA ARG A 214 29.53 4.35 -8.04
C ARG A 214 29.30 5.51 -7.06
N CYS A 215 30.09 5.48 -5.99
CA CYS A 215 30.36 6.59 -5.09
C CYS A 215 30.69 7.88 -5.83
N ASN A 216 30.20 9.01 -5.31
CA ASN A 216 30.96 10.26 -5.29
C ASN A 216 31.16 10.66 -3.82
N THR A 217 32.39 10.46 -3.35
CA THR A 217 32.92 11.00 -2.11
C THR A 217 33.29 12.46 -2.33
N VAL A 218 32.75 13.37 -1.51
CA VAL A 218 33.37 14.67 -1.26
C VAL A 218 33.59 14.80 0.24
N ASN A 219 34.86 15.02 0.57
CA ASN A 219 35.46 15.30 1.87
C ASN A 219 34.62 16.18 2.80
N ARG A 220 34.51 15.78 4.07
CA ARG A 220 34.53 16.74 5.18
C ARG A 220 35.16 16.12 6.44
N SER A 221 36.40 16.53 6.66
CA SER A 221 37.08 16.85 7.92
C SER A 221 36.97 15.87 9.10
N GLN A 222 38.14 15.30 9.41
CA GLN A 222 38.53 14.62 10.64
C GLN A 222 38.11 15.37 11.91
N THR A 223 37.48 14.65 12.85
CA THR A 223 37.60 14.92 14.29
C THR A 223 38.06 13.63 14.96
N SER A 224 39.27 13.68 15.50
CA SER A 224 39.93 12.62 16.27
C SER A 224 39.10 12.28 17.52
N TYR A 225 38.70 11.02 17.68
CA TYR A 225 38.25 10.49 18.95
C TYR A 225 39.40 9.69 19.58
N GLU A 226 39.94 10.23 20.66
CA GLU A 226 40.92 9.55 21.52
C GLU A 226 40.16 8.69 22.55
N PRO A 227 40.59 7.46 22.88
CA PRO A 227 39.86 6.60 23.81
C PRO A 227 40.20 6.96 25.27
N HIS A 228 39.19 7.34 26.06
CA HIS A 228 39.33 7.47 27.50
C HIS A 228 39.40 6.09 28.20
N PRO A 229 40.24 5.93 29.24
CA PRO A 229 40.33 4.69 30.01
C PRO A 229 39.12 4.49 30.96
N PRO A 230 38.85 3.24 31.38
CA PRO A 230 37.66 2.91 32.18
C PRO A 230 37.77 3.44 33.62
N VAL A 231 36.67 4.01 34.11
CA VAL A 231 36.53 4.51 35.49
C VAL A 231 36.30 3.31 36.43
N PRO A 232 37.02 3.20 37.57
CA PRO A 232 36.79 2.11 38.50
C PRO A 232 35.52 2.34 39.33
N TYR A 233 34.68 1.30 39.44
CA TYR A 233 33.54 1.26 40.35
C TYR A 233 34.03 1.42 41.80
N THR A 234 33.65 2.52 42.45
CA THR A 234 33.81 2.69 43.89
C THR A 234 32.53 2.24 44.59
N ASN A 235 32.73 1.37 45.57
CA ASN A 235 31.72 0.75 46.40
C ASN A 235 31.50 1.70 47.60
N GLU A 236 30.36 2.40 47.67
CA GLU A 236 29.99 3.17 48.87
C GLU A 236 28.67 2.68 49.47
N GLN A 237 28.74 2.51 50.78
CA GLN A 237 27.81 1.85 51.68
C GLN A 237 26.59 2.73 51.99
N SER A 238 25.46 2.07 52.27
CA SER A 238 24.25 2.65 52.86
C SER A 238 24.51 3.38 54.20
N PRO A 239 23.59 4.24 54.63
CA PRO A 239 22.96 3.98 55.93
C PRO A 239 21.43 4.19 55.98
N GLN A 240 20.74 3.26 56.66
CA GLN A 240 19.44 3.45 57.34
C GLN A 240 19.62 4.46 58.50
N SER A 241 18.66 5.16 59.13
CA SER A 241 17.24 4.93 59.46
C SER A 241 16.68 6.24 60.07
N GLY A 242 15.37 6.45 60.10
CA GLY A 242 14.74 7.51 60.90
C GLY A 242 13.21 7.52 60.86
N THR A 243 12.59 6.78 61.78
CA THR A 243 11.14 6.70 62.08
C THR A 243 10.57 8.00 62.68
N ILE A 244 9.28 8.31 62.46
CA ILE A 244 8.34 8.87 63.47
C ILE A 244 6.88 8.66 63.00
N ASN A 245 6.02 8.39 64.00
CA ASN A 245 4.67 7.82 63.98
C ASN A 245 3.51 8.72 63.46
N ASP A 246 2.45 8.03 63.00
CA ASP A 246 1.02 8.39 62.86
C ASP A 246 0.35 8.89 64.17
N PRO A 247 -0.87 9.53 64.21
CA PRO A 247 -2.11 9.04 63.56
C PRO A 247 -3.22 10.04 63.07
N HIS A 248 -4.14 9.49 62.25
CA HIS A 248 -5.50 9.93 61.81
C HIS A 248 -6.48 10.32 62.96
N PRO A 249 -7.76 10.78 62.76
CA PRO A 249 -8.68 10.72 61.58
C PRO A 249 -9.59 11.98 61.32
N GLY A 250 -10.42 11.99 60.24
CA GLY A 250 -11.49 12.99 60.07
C GLY A 250 -12.33 12.85 58.78
N ILE A 251 -13.65 12.70 58.95
CA ILE A 251 -14.72 12.35 57.99
C ILE A 251 -15.33 13.59 57.30
N ALA A 252 -15.80 13.46 56.03
CA ALA A 252 -17.12 13.93 55.48
C ALA A 252 -17.06 13.99 53.93
N ASN A 253 -17.77 13.17 53.13
CA ASN A 253 -19.21 13.12 52.77
C ASN A 253 -19.84 14.37 52.12
N GLY A 254 -20.48 14.17 50.96
CA GLY A 254 -21.48 15.05 50.32
C GLY A 254 -21.26 15.22 48.80
N HIS A 255 -21.92 14.46 47.90
CA HIS A 255 -23.17 14.81 47.18
C HIS A 255 -23.16 16.22 46.52
N GLN A 256 -23.46 16.41 45.23
CA GLN A 256 -24.78 16.23 44.59
C GLN A 256 -24.66 16.35 43.05
N LEU A 257 -25.66 15.78 42.40
CA LEU A 257 -26.09 15.78 41.00
C LEU A 257 -26.43 17.17 40.43
N ASP A 258 -26.40 17.30 39.10
CA ASP A 258 -27.47 17.82 38.20
C ASP A 258 -26.92 17.75 36.74
N ALA A 259 -27.47 16.96 35.81
CA ALA A 259 -28.74 17.11 35.08
C ALA A 259 -28.76 18.29 34.09
N GLN A 260 -28.40 18.03 32.83
CA GLN A 260 -29.15 18.37 31.61
C GLN A 260 -28.61 17.60 30.41
#